data_AF-A0A4U1FMB9-F1
#
_entry.id   AF-A0A4U1FMB9-F1
#
_cell.length_a   1.000
_cell.length_b   1.000
_cell.length_c   1.000
_cell.angle_alpha   90.00
_cell.angle_beta   90.00
_cell.angle_gamma   90.00
#
_symmetry.space_group_name_H-M   'P 1'
#
loop_
_entity.id
_entity.type
_entity.pdbx_description
1 polymer ?
#
loop_
_entity_poly.entity_id
_entity_poly.type
_entity_poly.pdbx_seq_one_letter_code
_entity_poly.pdbx_strand_id
1 'polypeptide(L)'
;TINLKDSVLQQVLERKNEVLCVLTQKIVTTRTCVISEHVQIEEKCGGMVGIQTKTVQVSATDDGNIIKDSNVVLEIPAPTTIAYGVIELYVRADGQFEFCLLQGKHGGFEHERRSDSAFPDLLPLREFAFWDTPDAGQGLPASDGPLSVLKQATLFLERNFHPFVELPEQQQRALNDVLQAVLFDEELLLVLEQVCEDIVSSLSPSLAVLGKLKPSQQQDLVAFLRLVGYSVQGECPGPEDVVHNRKLLSTAYFLVSAL
;
A
#
# COMPACT_ATOMS: atom_id res chain seq x y z
N THR A 1 -21.50 20.65 -7.13
CA THR A 1 -21.50 19.57 -8.13
C THR A 1 -20.12 19.49 -8.74
N ILE A 2 -19.52 18.30 -8.76
CA ILE A 2 -18.23 18.02 -9.36
C ILE A 2 -18.42 17.85 -10.88
N ASN A 3 -17.49 18.40 -11.68
CA ASN A 3 -17.53 18.26 -13.13
C ASN A 3 -16.88 16.93 -13.57
N LEU A 4 -17.69 15.90 -13.81
CA LEU A 4 -17.21 14.58 -14.22
C LEU A 4 -16.57 14.55 -15.63
N LYS A 5 -16.62 15.64 -16.39
CA LYS A 5 -15.94 15.78 -17.69
C LYS A 5 -14.54 16.38 -17.58
N ASP A 6 -14.09 16.72 -16.36
CA ASP A 6 -12.73 17.16 -16.12
C ASP A 6 -11.73 16.04 -16.44
N SER A 7 -10.64 16.35 -17.13
CA SER A 7 -9.68 15.34 -17.59
C SER A 7 -9.00 14.60 -16.44
N VAL A 8 -8.78 15.27 -15.31
CA VAL A 8 -8.19 14.64 -14.12
C VAL A 8 -9.19 13.64 -13.54
N LEU A 9 -10.45 14.04 -13.42
CA LEU A 9 -11.49 13.17 -12.88
C LEU A 9 -11.81 11.98 -13.80
N GLN A 10 -11.69 12.15 -15.11
CA GLN A 10 -11.82 11.03 -16.05
C GLN A 10 -10.73 9.98 -15.84
N GLN A 11 -9.48 10.42 -15.63
CA GLN A 11 -8.37 9.50 -15.33
C GLN A 11 -8.58 8.77 -14.00
N VAL A 12 -9.04 9.49 -12.97
CA VAL A 12 -9.37 8.91 -11.66
C VAL A 12 -10.48 7.86 -11.78
N LEU A 13 -11.52 8.15 -12.56
CA LEU A 13 -12.63 7.22 -12.82
C LEU A 13 -12.19 5.98 -13.59
N GLU A 14 -11.24 6.10 -14.52
CA GLU A 14 -10.69 4.97 -15.28
C GLU A 14 -9.96 3.96 -14.39
N ARG A 15 -9.35 4.41 -13.29
CA ARG A 15 -8.55 3.57 -12.39
C ARG A 15 -9.35 2.76 -11.36
N LYS A 16 -10.68 2.85 -11.37
CA LYS A 16 -11.69 2.01 -10.66
C LYS A 16 -11.58 1.84 -9.13
N ASN A 17 -10.45 2.18 -8.50
CA ASN A 17 -10.20 2.06 -7.06
C ASN A 17 -9.72 3.36 -6.40
N GLU A 18 -9.72 4.47 -7.14
CA GLU A 18 -9.33 5.76 -6.59
C GLU A 18 -10.48 6.42 -5.81
N VAL A 19 -10.12 7.05 -4.70
CA VAL A 19 -11.04 7.81 -3.84
C VAL A 19 -10.62 9.26 -3.86
N LEU A 20 -11.57 10.17 -4.08
CA LEU A 20 -11.31 11.59 -3.92
C LEU A 20 -11.35 11.96 -2.44
N CYS A 21 -10.34 12.70 -2.01
CA CYS A 21 -10.21 13.17 -0.64
C CYS A 21 -10.05 14.70 -0.62
N VAL A 22 -10.67 15.35 0.36
CA VAL A 22 -10.46 16.78 0.62
C VAL A 22 -9.56 16.92 1.84
N LEU A 23 -8.44 17.62 1.67
CA LEU A 23 -7.58 18.04 2.77
C LEU A 23 -8.33 19.05 3.64
N THR A 24 -8.54 18.72 4.91
CA THR A 24 -9.27 19.58 5.85
C THR A 24 -8.39 20.16 6.94
N GLN A 25 -7.32 19.45 7.31
CA GLN A 25 -6.42 19.85 8.38
C GLN A 25 -4.98 19.54 7.98
N LYS A 26 -4.03 20.32 8.49
CA LYS A 26 -2.59 20.06 8.35
C LYS A 26 -1.85 20.51 9.59
N ILE A 27 -0.85 19.72 9.99
CA ILE A 27 0.14 20.06 11.00
C ILE A 27 1.41 20.47 10.26
N VAL A 28 1.93 21.66 10.56
CA VAL A 28 3.09 22.24 9.87
C VAL A 28 4.21 22.56 10.85
N THR A 29 5.46 22.45 10.40
CA THR A 29 6.60 23.00 11.13
C THR A 29 6.48 24.52 11.16
N THR A 30 6.75 25.11 12.32
CA THR A 30 6.78 26.57 12.50
C THR A 30 8.20 27.13 12.42
N ARG A 31 9.21 26.26 12.53
CA ARG A 31 10.64 26.56 12.50
C ARG A 31 11.38 25.44 11.77
N THR A 32 12.60 25.72 11.34
CA THR A 32 13.49 24.67 10.81
C THR A 32 13.79 23.64 11.90
N CYS A 33 13.63 22.36 11.57
CA CYS A 33 13.93 21.24 12.46
C CYS A 33 15.11 20.46 11.93
N VAL A 34 15.89 19.85 12.83
CA VAL A 34 17.07 19.05 12.49
C VAL A 34 16.94 17.69 13.16
N ILE A 35 16.90 16.64 12.34
CA ILE A 35 16.83 15.24 12.79
C ILE A 35 18.21 14.62 12.63
N SER A 36 18.73 14.03 13.70
CA SER A 36 19.99 13.31 13.70
C SER A 36 19.77 11.84 14.06
N GLU A 37 20.43 10.95 13.31
CA GLU A 37 20.45 9.52 13.64
C GLU A 37 21.47 9.27 14.75
N HIS A 38 21.03 8.63 15.84
CA HIS A 38 21.92 8.20 16.92
C HIS A 38 21.84 6.68 17.10
N VAL A 39 22.81 5.96 16.54
CA VAL A 39 22.88 4.50 16.70
C VAL A 39 23.44 4.17 18.08
N GLN A 40 22.59 3.73 19.01
CA GLN A 40 23.04 3.06 20.23
C GLN A 40 23.10 1.55 19.95
N ILE A 41 24.25 0.94 20.21
CA ILE A 41 24.39 -0.52 20.15
C ILE A 41 24.29 -1.02 21.59
N GLU A 42 23.14 -1.58 21.96
CA GLU A 42 22.94 -2.20 23.27
C GLU A 42 23.43 -3.65 23.24
N GLU A 43 24.73 -3.88 23.49
CA GLU A 43 25.25 -5.22 23.73
C GLU A 43 24.90 -5.67 25.16
N LYS A 44 23.70 -6.24 25.38
CA LYS A 44 23.44 -7.06 26.58
C LYS A 44 22.21 -7.98 26.45
N CYS A 45 22.42 -9.12 25.81
CA CYS A 45 21.77 -10.38 26.22
C CYS A 45 22.77 -11.53 26.01
N GLY A 46 22.98 -12.34 27.06
CA GLY A 46 23.99 -13.41 27.12
C GLY A 46 23.68 -14.65 26.29
N GLY A 47 23.14 -14.50 25.08
CA GLY A 47 22.88 -15.56 24.11
C GLY A 47 22.94 -14.98 22.70
N MET A 48 23.55 -15.73 21.77
CA MET A 48 23.76 -15.33 20.37
C MET A 48 22.58 -14.56 19.76
N VAL A 49 22.90 -13.44 19.10
CA VAL A 49 22.03 -12.47 18.40
C VAL A 49 21.49 -11.33 19.29
N GLY A 50 22.27 -10.25 19.40
CA GLY A 50 21.81 -8.98 19.97
C GLY A 50 20.87 -8.25 19.00
N ILE A 51 19.75 -7.71 19.50
CA ILE A 51 18.85 -6.84 18.74
C ILE A 51 19.51 -5.45 18.68
N GLN A 52 19.84 -4.96 17.49
CA GLN A 52 20.34 -3.60 17.31
C GLN A 52 19.15 -2.63 17.33
N THR A 53 18.88 -1.99 18.46
CA THR A 53 17.85 -0.96 18.62
C THR A 53 18.38 0.40 18.18
N LYS A 54 17.82 0.96 17.10
CA LYS A 54 18.18 2.29 16.60
C LYS A 54 17.25 3.34 17.22
N THR A 55 17.80 4.41 17.80
CA THR A 55 17.03 5.50 18.41
C THR A 55 17.22 6.78 17.59
N VAL A 56 16.12 7.39 17.15
CA VAL A 56 16.16 8.66 16.40
C VAL A 56 16.01 9.82 17.37
N GLN A 57 16.94 10.79 17.34
CA GLN A 57 16.83 12.01 18.13
C GLN A 57 16.37 13.17 17.23
N VAL A 58 15.33 13.88 17.67
CA VAL A 58 14.79 15.04 16.95
C VAL A 58 15.07 16.29 17.78
N SER A 59 15.65 17.32 17.17
CA SER A 59 15.89 18.61 17.81
C SER A 59 15.34 19.77 16.96
N ALA A 60 14.83 20.79 17.62
CA ALA A 60 14.45 22.06 17.00
C ALA A 60 15.32 23.15 17.62
N THR A 61 16.15 23.81 16.82
CA THR A 61 17.04 24.87 17.31
C THR A 61 16.37 26.24 17.13
N ASP A 62 16.49 27.11 18.13
CA ASP A 62 15.96 28.49 18.08
C ASP A 62 16.94 29.45 17.38
N ASP A 63 18.23 29.08 17.32
CA ASP A 63 19.32 30.01 17.03
C ASP A 63 19.96 29.82 15.64
N GLY A 64 19.44 28.92 14.80
CA GLY A 64 20.03 28.61 13.48
C GLY A 64 21.41 27.94 13.53
N ASN A 65 21.96 27.70 14.72
CA ASN A 65 23.24 27.00 14.89
C ASN A 65 23.01 25.49 14.85
N ILE A 66 23.46 24.86 13.77
CA ILE A 66 23.45 23.42 13.58
C ILE A 66 24.70 22.84 14.25
N ILE A 67 24.54 22.15 15.38
CA ILE A 67 25.63 21.33 15.95
C ILE A 67 25.74 20.09 15.08
N LYS A 68 26.76 20.07 14.22
CA LYS A 68 26.94 19.10 13.14
C LYS A 68 27.92 18.00 13.57
N ASP A 69 27.55 17.21 14.59
CA ASP A 69 28.39 16.13 15.14
C ASP A 69 27.89 14.71 14.80
N SER A 70 26.94 14.55 13.86
CA SER A 70 26.47 13.24 13.39
C SER A 70 26.59 13.09 11.86
N ASN A 71 26.96 11.90 11.40
CA ASN A 71 27.21 11.60 9.98
C ASN A 71 25.94 11.64 9.09
N VAL A 72 24.74 11.72 9.67
CA VAL A 72 23.47 11.92 8.96
C VAL A 72 22.65 12.96 9.71
N VAL A 73 22.28 14.02 9.00
CA VAL A 73 21.44 15.13 9.48
C VAL A 73 20.38 15.40 8.42
N LEU A 74 19.10 15.19 8.74
CA LEU A 74 17.97 15.59 7.90
C LEU A 74 17.43 16.93 8.41
N GLU A 75 17.44 17.94 7.55
CA GLU A 75 16.88 19.25 7.84
C GLU A 75 15.48 19.38 7.25
N ILE A 76 14.51 19.81 8.06
CA ILE A 76 13.13 20.06 7.65
C ILE A 76 12.86 21.57 7.78
N PRO A 77 12.76 22.33 6.68
CA PRO A 77 12.52 23.77 6.75
C PRO A 77 11.09 24.08 7.20
N ALA A 78 10.84 25.31 7.65
CA ALA A 78 9.48 25.81 7.86
C ALA A 78 8.97 26.68 6.70
N PRO A 79 7.68 26.61 6.33
CA PRO A 79 6.65 25.70 6.86
C PRO A 79 6.54 24.40 6.04
N THR A 80 6.87 23.25 6.64
CA THR A 80 6.69 21.92 6.04
C THR A 80 5.52 21.19 6.69
N THR A 81 4.61 20.62 5.89
CA THR A 81 3.51 19.80 6.42
C THR A 81 4.05 18.44 6.85
N ILE A 82 3.82 18.07 8.12
CA ILE A 82 4.31 16.81 8.71
C ILE A 82 3.20 15.78 8.89
N ALA A 83 1.94 16.23 8.96
CA ALA A 83 0.77 15.36 9.03
C ALA A 83 -0.45 16.13 8.51
N TYR A 84 -1.47 15.41 8.08
CA TYR A 84 -2.68 16.00 7.53
C TYR A 84 -3.92 15.15 7.80
N GLY A 85 -5.06 15.83 7.88
CA GLY A 85 -6.39 15.21 7.96
C GLY A 85 -7.11 15.34 6.63
N VAL A 86 -7.70 14.24 6.16
CA VAL A 86 -8.52 14.20 4.95
C VAL A 86 -9.93 13.74 5.25
N ILE A 87 -10.86 14.13 4.38
CA ILE A 87 -12.23 13.60 4.35
C ILE A 87 -12.48 13.02 2.97
N GLU A 88 -12.84 11.74 2.92
CA GLU A 88 -13.18 11.07 1.66
C GLU A 88 -14.53 11.56 1.11
N LEU A 89 -14.65 11.56 -0.21
CA LEU A 89 -15.87 11.94 -0.92
C LEU A 89 -16.51 10.72 -1.55
N TYR A 90 -17.84 10.63 -1.44
CA TYR A 90 -18.64 9.74 -2.28
C TYR A 90 -19.27 10.56 -3.40
N VAL A 91 -18.90 10.29 -4.65
CA VAL A 91 -19.35 11.05 -5.83
C VAL A 91 -20.38 10.25 -6.61
N ARG A 92 -21.55 10.83 -6.80
CA ARG A 92 -22.68 10.27 -7.55
C ARG A 92 -22.48 10.44 -9.06
N ALA A 93 -23.18 9.62 -9.85
CA ALA A 93 -23.11 9.64 -11.31
C ALA A 93 -23.59 10.97 -11.93
N ASP A 94 -24.38 11.75 -11.20
CA ASP A 94 -24.83 13.10 -11.58
C ASP A 94 -23.85 14.21 -11.15
N GLY A 95 -22.71 13.84 -10.54
CA GLY A 95 -21.70 14.76 -10.03
C GLY A 95 -22.04 15.39 -8.67
N GLN A 96 -23.15 15.03 -8.04
CA GLN A 96 -23.36 15.36 -6.62
C GLN A 96 -22.38 14.55 -5.77
N PHE A 97 -22.05 15.05 -4.58
CA PHE A 97 -21.13 14.35 -3.69
C PHE A 97 -21.51 14.52 -2.24
N GLU A 98 -21.08 13.56 -1.43
CA GLU A 98 -21.23 13.55 0.02
C GLU A 98 -19.86 13.43 0.70
N PHE A 99 -19.69 14.13 1.83
CA PHE A 99 -18.54 13.93 2.71
C PHE A 99 -18.75 12.67 3.56
N CYS A 100 -17.78 11.75 3.52
CA CYS A 100 -17.83 10.52 4.30
C CYS A 100 -17.33 10.78 5.73
N LEU A 101 -18.20 11.40 6.55
CA LEU A 101 -17.88 11.80 7.93
C LEU A 101 -18.17 10.70 8.97
N LEU A 102 -18.99 9.72 8.63
CA LEU A 102 -19.50 8.73 9.56
C LEU A 102 -18.78 7.39 9.41
N GLN A 103 -18.58 6.68 10.51
CA GLN A 103 -18.01 5.33 10.53
C GLN A 103 -18.84 4.39 9.65
N GLY A 104 -18.17 3.63 8.78
CA GLY A 104 -18.81 2.74 7.80
C GLY A 104 -19.32 3.41 6.52
N LYS A 105 -19.23 4.75 6.40
CA LYS A 105 -19.32 5.41 5.09
C LYS A 105 -17.93 5.48 4.47
N HIS A 106 -17.84 5.06 3.22
CA HIS A 106 -16.60 5.04 2.46
C HIS A 106 -16.72 5.94 1.24
N GLY A 107 -15.65 6.67 0.92
CA GLY A 107 -15.55 7.41 -0.32
C GLY A 107 -15.41 6.51 -1.53
N GLY A 108 -15.48 7.13 -2.71
CA GLY A 108 -15.42 6.48 -4.00
C GLY A 108 -16.45 7.08 -4.96
N PHE A 109 -16.69 6.36 -6.05
CA PHE A 109 -17.62 6.79 -7.09
C PHE A 109 -18.80 5.82 -7.19
N GLU A 110 -19.98 6.37 -7.45
CA GLU A 110 -21.16 5.59 -7.80
C GLU A 110 -20.93 4.86 -9.12
N HIS A 111 -20.62 3.57 -9.02
CA HIS A 111 -20.43 2.70 -10.17
C HIS A 111 -21.76 2.04 -10.56
N GLU A 112 -22.07 2.04 -11.84
CA GLU A 112 -23.10 1.17 -12.40
C GLU A 112 -22.64 -0.29 -12.24
N ARG A 113 -23.33 -1.07 -11.41
CA ARG A 113 -22.90 -2.42 -11.00
C ARG A 113 -22.53 -3.29 -12.20
N ARG A 114 -21.22 -3.54 -12.38
CA ARG A 114 -20.74 -4.79 -12.97
C ARG A 114 -20.29 -5.69 -11.84
N SER A 115 -21.07 -6.75 -11.61
CA SER A 115 -21.09 -7.62 -10.43
C SER A 115 -19.85 -8.48 -10.16
N ASP A 116 -18.67 -8.14 -10.71
CA ASP A 116 -17.49 -9.01 -10.64
C ASP A 116 -16.30 -8.32 -9.93
N SER A 117 -16.51 -7.82 -8.71
CA SER A 117 -15.40 -7.46 -7.83
C SER A 117 -14.81 -8.73 -7.22
N ALA A 118 -13.94 -9.42 -7.97
CA ALA A 118 -13.11 -10.50 -7.43
C ALA A 118 -11.92 -9.98 -6.60
N PHE A 119 -12.01 -8.75 -6.10
CA PHE A 119 -11.08 -8.26 -5.11
C PHE A 119 -11.30 -9.03 -3.81
N PRO A 120 -10.23 -9.36 -3.07
CA PRO A 120 -10.36 -9.71 -1.68
C PRO A 120 -11.16 -8.61 -1.01
N ASP A 121 -12.10 -8.98 -0.16
CA ASP A 121 -12.83 -8.03 0.65
C ASP A 121 -11.81 -7.34 1.59
N LEU A 122 -11.25 -6.21 1.14
CA LEU A 122 -10.24 -5.42 1.85
C LEU A 122 -10.90 -4.52 2.91
N LEU A 123 -12.24 -4.54 3.02
CA LEU A 123 -12.98 -3.79 4.03
C LEU A 123 -12.45 -4.01 5.45
N PRO A 124 -12.09 -5.24 5.87
CA PRO A 124 -11.58 -5.47 7.22
C PRO A 124 -10.21 -4.85 7.43
N LEU A 125 -9.33 -4.78 6.42
CA LEU A 125 -8.01 -4.17 6.57
C LEU A 125 -8.11 -2.64 6.67
N ARG A 126 -9.03 -2.04 5.92
CA ARG A 126 -9.32 -0.60 5.95
C ARG A 126 -9.88 -0.16 7.30
N GLU A 127 -10.68 -1.00 7.95
CA GLU A 127 -11.20 -0.75 9.30
C GLU A 127 -10.08 -0.63 10.36
N PHE A 128 -8.93 -1.30 10.19
CA PHE A 128 -7.79 -1.16 11.12
C PHE A 128 -7.14 0.24 11.09
N ALA A 129 -7.18 0.95 9.97
CA ALA A 129 -6.44 2.20 9.78
C ALA A 129 -7.10 3.43 10.43
N PHE A 130 -8.37 3.34 10.87
CA PHE A 130 -9.16 4.50 11.30
C PHE A 130 -9.51 4.53 12.80
N TRP A 131 -9.04 3.59 13.63
CA TRP A 131 -9.37 3.57 15.06
C TRP A 131 -8.66 4.63 15.92
N ASP A 132 -7.70 5.37 15.36
CA ASP A 132 -7.07 6.50 16.07
C ASP A 132 -7.94 7.77 16.11
N THR A 133 -9.24 7.69 15.78
CA THR A 133 -10.17 8.81 16.04
C THR A 133 -10.59 8.80 17.52
N PRO A 134 -10.19 9.78 18.35
CA PRO A 134 -10.50 9.77 19.78
C PRO A 134 -11.99 10.01 20.09
N ASP A 135 -12.77 10.47 19.10
CA ASP A 135 -14.12 11.01 19.28
C ASP A 135 -15.26 10.20 18.61
N ALA A 136 -14.96 9.06 17.97
CA ALA A 136 -16.02 8.17 17.47
C ALA A 136 -16.50 7.27 18.62
N GLY A 137 -17.74 7.49 19.06
CA GLY A 137 -18.34 6.88 20.24
C GLY A 137 -18.07 5.39 20.41
N GLN A 138 -17.76 5.03 21.66
CA GLN A 138 -17.51 3.68 22.15
C GLN A 138 -18.47 2.63 21.57
N GLY A 139 -17.98 1.87 20.60
CA GLY A 139 -18.43 0.50 20.39
C GLY A 139 -18.03 -0.34 21.62
N LEU A 140 -18.96 -1.17 22.09
CA LEU A 140 -18.78 -2.04 23.27
C LEU A 140 -17.39 -2.69 23.31
N PRO A 141 -16.70 -2.69 24.47
CA PRO A 141 -15.42 -3.36 24.58
C PRO A 141 -15.64 -4.85 24.28
N ALA A 142 -15.00 -5.36 23.24
CA ALA A 142 -14.93 -6.79 23.03
C ALA A 142 -14.38 -7.41 24.32
N SER A 143 -15.10 -8.40 24.86
CA SER A 143 -14.82 -9.04 26.15
C SER A 143 -13.46 -9.77 26.20
N ASP A 144 -12.77 -9.89 25.07
CA ASP A 144 -11.44 -10.50 24.97
C ASP A 144 -10.40 -9.38 24.96
N GLY A 145 -9.45 -9.42 25.89
CA GLY A 145 -8.48 -8.36 26.20
C GLY A 145 -7.64 -7.82 25.02
N PRO A 146 -6.62 -6.98 25.26
CA PRO A 146 -6.00 -6.10 24.26
C PRO A 146 -5.40 -6.76 23.00
N LEU A 147 -5.25 -8.10 23.00
CA LEU A 147 -4.75 -8.89 21.86
C LEU A 147 -5.87 -9.50 20.98
N SER A 148 -7.14 -9.34 21.35
CA SER A 148 -8.28 -9.87 20.57
C SER A 148 -8.34 -9.31 19.15
N VAL A 149 -7.95 -8.04 18.98
CA VAL A 149 -7.84 -7.35 17.70
C VAL A 149 -6.78 -8.00 16.81
N LEU A 150 -5.60 -8.33 17.37
CA LEU A 150 -4.55 -9.04 16.64
C LEU A 150 -5.00 -10.44 16.20
N LYS A 151 -5.74 -11.17 17.05
CA LYS A 151 -6.29 -12.48 16.67
C LYS A 151 -7.25 -12.37 15.48
N GLN A 152 -8.10 -11.35 15.45
CA GLN A 152 -9.00 -11.11 14.32
C GLN A 152 -8.23 -10.75 13.04
N ALA A 153 -7.20 -9.91 13.15
CA ALA A 153 -6.32 -9.57 12.04
C ALA A 153 -5.60 -10.81 11.48
N THR A 154 -5.06 -11.67 12.35
CA THR A 154 -4.38 -12.91 11.94
C THR A 154 -5.31 -13.84 11.19
N LEU A 155 -6.53 -14.08 11.71
CA LEU A 155 -7.52 -14.92 11.02
C LEU A 155 -7.90 -14.36 9.64
N PHE A 156 -8.01 -13.03 9.54
CA PHE A 156 -8.26 -12.37 8.27
C PHE A 156 -7.09 -12.59 7.29
N LEU A 157 -5.85 -12.38 7.73
CA LEU A 157 -4.66 -12.61 6.90
C LEU A 157 -4.58 -14.08 6.45
N GLU A 158 -4.72 -15.04 7.37
CA GLU A 158 -4.72 -16.48 7.04
C GLU A 158 -5.73 -16.82 5.95
N ARG A 159 -6.95 -16.26 6.03
CA ARG A 159 -7.98 -16.46 5.01
C ARG A 159 -7.61 -15.88 3.65
N ASN A 160 -7.01 -14.68 3.63
CA ASN A 160 -6.64 -14.01 2.38
C ASN A 160 -5.41 -14.62 1.71
N PHE A 161 -4.46 -15.15 2.49
CA PHE A 161 -3.24 -15.80 1.99
C PHE A 161 -3.40 -17.30 1.71
N HIS A 162 -4.55 -17.89 2.06
CA HIS A 162 -4.88 -19.29 1.74
C HIS A 162 -4.62 -19.70 0.27
N PRO A 163 -4.85 -18.86 -0.76
CA PRO A 163 -4.56 -19.23 -2.14
C PRO A 163 -3.11 -19.65 -2.40
N PHE A 164 -2.13 -19.15 -1.65
CA PHE A 164 -0.74 -19.62 -1.77
C PHE A 164 -0.55 -21.01 -1.18
N VAL A 165 -1.26 -21.33 -0.10
CA VAL A 165 -1.18 -22.65 0.57
C VAL A 165 -1.73 -23.76 -0.33
N GLU A 166 -2.73 -23.45 -1.16
CA GLU A 166 -3.33 -24.38 -2.13
C GLU A 166 -2.42 -24.69 -3.34
N LEU A 167 -1.36 -23.91 -3.55
CA LEU A 167 -0.46 -24.13 -4.68
C LEU A 167 0.36 -25.42 -4.51
N PRO A 168 0.69 -26.13 -5.62
CA PRO A 168 1.65 -27.23 -5.59
C PRO A 168 3.00 -26.79 -5.02
N GLU A 169 3.69 -27.65 -4.26
CA GLU A 169 4.96 -27.30 -3.62
C GLU A 169 6.03 -26.77 -4.60
N GLN A 170 6.06 -27.30 -5.82
CA GLN A 170 6.99 -26.83 -6.85
C GLN A 170 6.69 -25.38 -7.27
N GLN A 171 5.41 -25.04 -7.38
CA GLN A 171 4.96 -23.70 -7.72
C GLN A 171 5.19 -22.72 -6.56
N GLN A 172 4.96 -23.16 -5.31
CA GLN A 172 5.28 -22.37 -4.12
C GLN A 172 6.78 -22.04 -4.03
N ARG A 173 7.64 -23.04 -4.25
CA ARG A 173 9.11 -22.83 -4.26
C ARG A 173 9.53 -21.87 -5.37
N ALA A 174 9.05 -22.09 -6.59
CA ALA A 174 9.35 -21.20 -7.71
C ALA A 174 8.88 -19.76 -7.46
N LEU A 175 7.69 -19.58 -6.86
CA LEU A 175 7.17 -18.26 -6.51
C LEU A 175 8.03 -17.60 -5.43
N ASN A 176 8.49 -18.35 -4.43
CA ASN A 176 9.38 -17.86 -3.39
C ASN A 176 10.73 -17.41 -3.98
N ASP A 177 11.33 -18.21 -4.86
CA ASP A 177 12.60 -17.89 -5.51
C ASP A 177 12.50 -16.59 -6.32
N VAL A 178 11.44 -16.42 -7.11
CA VAL A 178 11.18 -15.19 -7.87
C VAL A 178 10.91 -14.01 -6.94
N LEU A 179 10.12 -14.20 -5.89
CA LEU A 179 9.83 -13.13 -4.92
C LEU A 179 11.10 -12.64 -4.21
N GLN A 180 12.02 -13.56 -3.87
CA GLN A 180 13.32 -13.17 -3.32
C GLN A 180 14.10 -12.31 -4.32
N ALA A 181 14.14 -12.68 -5.61
CA ALA A 181 14.79 -11.86 -6.64
C ALA A 181 14.19 -10.45 -6.73
N VAL A 182 12.85 -10.34 -6.68
CA VAL A 182 12.13 -9.06 -6.68
C VAL A 182 12.46 -8.23 -5.44
N LEU A 183 12.52 -8.84 -4.26
CA LEU A 183 12.83 -8.14 -3.00
C LEU A 183 14.22 -7.48 -2.97
N PHE A 184 15.16 -7.97 -3.78
CA PHE A 184 16.50 -7.38 -3.91
C PHE A 184 16.63 -6.40 -5.08
N ASP A 185 15.55 -6.16 -5.83
CA ASP A 185 15.52 -5.27 -7.00
C ASP A 185 14.35 -4.28 -6.88
N GLU A 186 14.64 -3.11 -6.30
CA GLU A 186 13.66 -2.04 -6.06
C GLU A 186 12.93 -1.60 -7.35
N GLU A 187 13.65 -1.53 -8.48
CA GLU A 187 13.06 -1.15 -9.76
C GLU A 187 12.05 -2.21 -10.23
N LEU A 188 12.39 -3.49 -10.12
CA LEU A 188 11.49 -4.58 -10.45
C LEU A 188 10.28 -4.65 -9.52
N LEU A 189 10.46 -4.40 -8.21
CA LEU A 189 9.36 -4.38 -7.24
C LEU A 189 8.31 -3.31 -7.59
N LEU A 190 8.75 -2.08 -7.89
CA LEU A 190 7.86 -0.98 -8.28
C LEU A 190 7.11 -1.30 -9.58
N VAL A 191 7.79 -1.88 -10.58
CA VAL A 191 7.14 -2.27 -11.83
C VAL A 191 6.16 -3.41 -11.61
N LEU A 192 6.51 -4.41 -10.79
CA LEU A 192 5.63 -5.52 -10.47
C LEU A 192 4.36 -5.05 -9.76
N GLU A 193 4.49 -4.15 -8.79
CA GLU A 193 3.35 -3.56 -8.10
C GLU A 193 2.40 -2.88 -9.08
N GLN A 194 2.92 -2.00 -9.95
CA GLN A 194 2.12 -1.28 -10.92
C GLN A 194 1.44 -2.23 -11.93
N VAL A 195 2.16 -3.24 -12.43
CA VAL A 195 1.59 -4.21 -13.38
C VAL A 195 0.49 -5.04 -12.72
N CYS A 196 0.68 -5.45 -11.47
CA CYS A 196 -0.35 -6.16 -10.72
C CYS A 196 -1.58 -5.27 -10.48
N GLU A 197 -1.39 -4.00 -10.12
CA GLU A 197 -2.47 -3.02 -9.96
C GLU A 197 -3.26 -2.84 -11.27
N ASP A 198 -2.55 -2.67 -12.40
CA ASP A 198 -3.16 -2.51 -13.73
C ASP A 198 -4.04 -3.74 -14.06
N ILE A 199 -3.49 -4.96 -13.93
CA ILE A 199 -4.21 -6.20 -14.27
C ILE A 199 -5.44 -6.37 -13.36
N VAL A 200 -5.27 -6.15 -12.05
CA VAL A 200 -6.32 -6.32 -11.06
C VAL A 200 -7.45 -5.28 -11.26
N SER A 201 -7.10 -4.06 -11.68
CA SER A 201 -8.03 -2.99 -12.07
C SER A 201 -8.64 -3.17 -13.47
N SER A 202 -8.27 -4.26 -14.17
CA SER A 202 -8.67 -4.55 -15.55
C SER A 202 -8.25 -3.45 -16.53
N LEU A 203 -7.10 -2.83 -16.28
CA LEU A 203 -6.39 -1.94 -17.17
C LEU A 203 -5.34 -2.74 -17.94
N SER A 204 -4.98 -2.28 -19.14
CA SER A 204 -3.87 -2.87 -19.88
C SER A 204 -2.55 -2.43 -19.23
N PRO A 205 -1.62 -3.37 -18.92
CA PRO A 205 -0.32 -3.03 -18.36
C PRO A 205 0.41 -2.00 -19.22
N SER A 206 0.93 -0.96 -18.59
CA SER A 206 1.59 0.13 -19.32
C SER A 206 2.91 -0.32 -19.98
N LEU A 207 2.90 -0.52 -21.31
CA LEU A 207 4.08 -0.92 -22.10
C LEU A 207 5.31 0.01 -21.93
N ALA A 208 5.08 1.28 -21.59
CA ALA A 208 6.13 2.26 -21.34
C ALA A 208 6.96 1.97 -20.08
N VAL A 209 6.36 1.30 -19.09
CA VAL A 209 7.03 0.89 -17.84
C VAL A 209 7.82 -0.40 -18.07
N LEU A 210 7.24 -1.36 -18.81
CA LEU A 210 7.92 -2.62 -19.14
C LEU A 210 9.16 -2.45 -20.02
N GLY A 211 9.17 -1.45 -20.90
CA GLY A 211 10.29 -1.18 -21.81
C GLY A 211 11.59 -0.70 -21.14
N LYS A 212 11.56 -0.39 -19.83
CA LYS A 212 12.75 0.07 -19.08
C LYS A 212 13.52 -1.07 -18.41
N LEU A 213 12.87 -2.22 -18.22
CA LEU A 213 13.44 -3.36 -17.52
C LEU A 213 14.54 -4.06 -18.34
N LYS A 214 15.56 -4.56 -17.65
CA LYS A 214 16.58 -5.45 -18.21
C LYS A 214 15.95 -6.81 -18.57
N PRO A 215 16.55 -7.57 -19.49
CA PRO A 215 16.02 -8.88 -19.87
C PRO A 215 15.83 -9.86 -18.70
N SER A 216 16.72 -9.83 -17.69
CA SER A 216 16.56 -10.67 -16.49
C SER A 216 15.35 -10.26 -15.65
N GLN A 217 15.15 -8.95 -15.44
CA GLN A 217 14.00 -8.41 -14.72
C GLN A 217 12.67 -8.72 -15.44
N GLN A 218 12.66 -8.65 -16.77
CA GLN A 218 11.49 -9.04 -17.57
C GLN A 218 11.18 -10.53 -17.42
N GLN A 219 12.20 -11.38 -17.38
CA GLN A 219 12.01 -12.81 -17.14
C GLN A 219 11.42 -13.08 -15.76
N ASP A 220 11.92 -12.43 -14.72
CA ASP A 220 11.42 -12.58 -13.35
C ASP A 220 9.99 -12.05 -13.21
N LEU A 221 9.67 -10.90 -13.82
CA LEU A 221 8.31 -10.35 -13.88
C LEU A 221 7.34 -11.34 -14.54
N VAL A 222 7.68 -11.86 -15.72
CA VAL A 222 6.84 -12.80 -16.46
C VAL A 222 6.72 -14.12 -15.71
N ALA A 223 7.80 -14.60 -15.09
CA ALA A 223 7.79 -15.79 -14.26
C ALA A 223 6.82 -15.63 -13.09
N PHE A 224 6.90 -14.51 -12.36
CA PHE A 224 5.99 -14.20 -11.27
C PHE A 224 4.53 -14.22 -11.74
N LEU A 225 4.21 -13.46 -12.79
CA LEU A 225 2.85 -13.33 -13.33
C LEU A 225 2.26 -14.70 -13.73
N ARG A 226 3.05 -15.54 -14.41
CA ARG A 226 2.64 -16.91 -14.76
C ARG A 226 2.38 -17.76 -13.52
N LEU A 227 3.24 -17.68 -12.50
CA LEU A 227 3.09 -18.42 -11.25
C LEU A 227 1.86 -17.98 -10.44
N VAL A 228 1.41 -16.74 -10.57
CA VAL A 228 0.19 -16.25 -9.91
C VAL A 228 -1.07 -16.37 -10.78
N GLY A 229 -0.97 -17.08 -11.91
CA GLY A 229 -2.10 -17.45 -12.75
C GLY A 229 -2.48 -16.42 -13.81
N TYR A 230 -1.53 -15.61 -14.28
CA TYR A 230 -1.69 -14.72 -15.42
C TYR A 230 -0.96 -15.31 -16.65
N SER A 231 -1.66 -15.55 -17.75
CA SER A 231 -1.02 -16.05 -18.97
C SER A 231 -0.33 -14.91 -19.69
N VAL A 232 0.97 -15.03 -19.97
CA VAL A 232 1.69 -14.07 -20.80
C VAL A 232 2.01 -14.73 -22.15
N GLN A 233 1.34 -14.31 -23.23
CA GLN A 233 1.50 -14.89 -24.58
C GLN A 233 2.73 -14.36 -25.36
N GLY A 234 3.64 -13.64 -24.71
CA GLY A 234 4.89 -13.13 -25.31
C GLY A 234 6.02 -12.91 -24.29
N GLU A 235 6.94 -11.99 -24.60
CA GLU A 235 8.02 -11.53 -23.69
C GLU A 235 7.52 -10.54 -22.63
N CYS A 236 6.36 -9.92 -22.84
CA CYS A 236 5.78 -8.91 -21.96
C CYS A 236 4.26 -9.06 -21.88
N PRO A 237 3.65 -8.75 -20.72
CA PRO A 237 2.21 -8.60 -20.56
C PRO A 237 1.56 -7.73 -21.64
N GLY A 238 0.45 -8.21 -22.21
CA GLY A 238 -0.26 -7.58 -23.32
C GLY A 238 -1.78 -7.81 -23.32
N PRO A 239 -2.49 -7.27 -24.32
CA PRO A 239 -3.96 -7.26 -24.34
C PRO A 239 -4.62 -8.62 -24.60
N GLU A 240 -3.87 -9.62 -25.06
CA GLU A 240 -4.37 -10.99 -25.31
C GLU A 240 -4.16 -11.96 -24.13
N ASP A 241 -3.64 -11.44 -23.02
CA ASP A 241 -3.37 -12.20 -21.83
C ASP A 241 -4.63 -12.43 -20.98
N VAL A 242 -4.70 -13.59 -20.33
CA VAL A 242 -5.86 -14.06 -19.59
C VAL A 242 -5.48 -14.32 -18.13
N VAL A 243 -6.32 -13.83 -17.23
CA VAL A 243 -6.24 -14.16 -15.80
C VAL A 243 -6.94 -15.49 -15.56
N HIS A 244 -6.19 -16.55 -15.26
CA HIS A 244 -6.72 -17.88 -14.94
C HIS A 244 -7.08 -18.03 -13.46
N ASN A 245 -6.36 -17.35 -12.56
CA ASN A 245 -6.63 -17.40 -11.13
C ASN A 245 -6.65 -15.99 -10.52
N ARG A 246 -7.81 -15.33 -10.63
CA ARG A 246 -7.97 -13.95 -10.17
C ARG A 246 -7.78 -13.81 -8.66
N LYS A 247 -8.20 -14.80 -7.87
CA LYS A 247 -8.04 -14.80 -6.41
C LYS A 247 -6.57 -14.83 -6.01
N LEU A 248 -5.78 -15.72 -6.61
CA LEU A 248 -4.35 -15.83 -6.37
C LEU A 248 -3.60 -14.56 -6.80
N LEU A 249 -3.92 -14.03 -7.99
CA LEU A 249 -3.33 -12.79 -8.48
C LEU A 249 -3.61 -11.61 -7.53
N SER A 250 -4.84 -11.47 -7.04
CA SER A 250 -5.15 -10.40 -6.08
C SER A 250 -4.49 -10.61 -4.71
N THR A 251 -4.35 -11.85 -4.23
CA THR A 251 -3.57 -12.14 -3.03
C THR A 251 -2.08 -11.81 -3.24
N ALA A 252 -1.54 -12.06 -4.43
CA ALA A 252 -0.17 -11.72 -4.77
C ALA A 252 0.06 -10.21 -4.86
N TYR A 253 -0.86 -9.48 -5.50
CA TYR A 253 -0.84 -8.01 -5.49
C TYR A 253 -0.86 -7.47 -4.05
N PHE A 254 -1.75 -8.01 -3.20
CA PHE A 254 -1.83 -7.62 -1.79
C PHE A 254 -0.51 -7.83 -1.04
N LEU A 255 0.20 -8.94 -1.31
CA LEU A 255 1.52 -9.17 -0.75
C LEU A 255 2.53 -8.15 -1.27
N VAL A 256 2.60 -7.94 -2.58
CA VAL A 256 3.58 -7.05 -3.23
C VAL A 256 3.43 -5.62 -2.74
N SER A 257 2.21 -5.10 -2.61
CA SER A 257 1.97 -3.75 -2.07
C SER A 257 2.30 -3.60 -0.58
N ALA A 258 2.55 -4.69 0.14
CA ALA A 258 2.99 -4.66 1.53
C ALA A 258 4.52 -4.79 1.70
N LEU A 259 5.26 -5.02 0.61
CA LEU A 259 6.72 -5.17 0.59
C LEU A 259 7.40 -3.83 0.28
#